data_AF-A0AAU9W199-F1
#
_entry.id   AF-A0AAU9W199-F1
#
_cell.length_a   1.000
_cell.length_b   1.000
_cell.length_c   1.000
_cell.angle_alpha   90.00
_cell.angle_beta   90.00
_cell.angle_gamma   90.00
#
_symmetry.space_group_name_H-M   'P 1'
#
loop_
_entity.id
_entity.type
_entity.pdbx_description
1 polymer ?
#
loop_
_entity_poly.entity_id
_entity_poly.type
_entity_poly.pdbx_seq_one_letter_code
_entity_poly.pdbx_strand_id
1 'polypeptide(L)' 'MRPLVRLQAFRIAAYLDDGLGVYPTFAECCSQSMAVKSDLFCANFVVNTQKSIWAPVQSLRWITC' A
#
# COMPACT_ATOMS: atom_id res chain seq x y z
N MET A 1 16.42 -13.09 1.70
CA MET A 1 15.40 -12.10 1.31
C MET A 1 15.78 -11.54 -0.05
N ARG A 2 14.89 -11.59 -1.06
CA ARG A 2 15.18 -11.01 -2.38
C ARG A 2 14.80 -9.52 -2.36
N PRO A 3 15.64 -8.60 -2.86
CA PRO A 3 15.29 -7.20 -2.92
C PRO A 3 14.26 -6.98 -4.03
N LEU A 4 13.08 -6.47 -3.66
CA LEU A 4 12.10 -5.94 -4.61
C LEU A 4 12.62 -4.58 -5.09
N VAL A 5 13.22 -4.55 -6.27
CA VAL A 5 13.57 -3.31 -6.97
C VAL A 5 12.37 -2.89 -7.82
N ARG A 6 11.70 -1.78 -7.47
CA ARG A 6 10.65 -1.15 -8.30
C ARG A 6 11.13 0.20 -8.82
N LEU A 7 10.98 0.38 -10.14
CA LEU A 7 11.34 1.57 -10.92
C LEU A 7 10.35 2.75 -10.80
N GLN A 8 9.35 2.63 -9.93
CA GLN A 8 8.48 3.72 -9.50
C GLN A 8 8.51 3.76 -7.98
N ALA A 9 9.06 4.83 -7.42
CA ALA A 9 9.18 4.99 -5.98
C ALA A 9 7.81 5.41 -5.41
N PHE A 10 7.01 4.43 -5.01
CA PHE A 10 5.84 4.69 -4.19
C PHE A 10 6.32 5.19 -2.82
N ARG A 11 5.70 6.25 -2.30
CA ARG A 11 5.94 6.73 -0.93
C ARG A 11 5.21 5.82 0.05
N ILE A 12 5.76 4.63 0.26
CA ILE A 12 5.21 3.60 1.14
C ILE A 12 6.14 3.37 2.32
N ALA A 13 5.59 3.39 3.52
CA ALA A 13 6.22 2.84 4.71
C ALA A 13 5.72 1.40 4.89
N ALA A 14 6.62 0.46 5.18
CA ALA A 14 6.31 -0.95 5.34
C ALA A 14 6.98 -1.53 6.60
N TYR A 15 6.27 -2.42 7.27
CA TYR A 15 6.74 -3.20 8.40
C TYR A 15 6.13 -4.61 8.32
N LEU A 16 6.98 -5.62 8.13
CA LEU A 16 6.55 -7.00 7.85
C LEU A 16 5.56 -7.04 6.67
N ASP A 17 4.34 -7.54 6.87
CA ASP A 17 3.27 -7.62 5.88
C ASP A 17 2.37 -6.37 5.85
N ASP A 18 2.52 -5.45 6.80
CA ASP A 18 1.76 -4.20 6.85
C ASP A 18 2.48 -3.08 6.10
N GLY A 19 1.73 -2.30 5.32
CA GLY A 19 2.25 -1.10 4.65
C GLY A 19 1.21 -0.02 4.49
N LEU A 20 1.65 1.24 4.49
CA LEU A 20 0.81 2.40 4.20
C LEU A 20 1.52 3.36 3.25
N GLY A 21 0.74 4.13 2.50
CA GLY A 21 1.22 5.26 1.71
C GLY A 21 0.41 6.52 2.01
N VAL A 22 1.07 7.67 1.96
CA VAL A 22 0.44 8.98 2.18
C VAL A 22 0.75 9.87 0.98
N TYR A 23 -0.29 10.45 0.39
CA TYR A 23 -0.19 11.41 -0.71
C TYR A 23 -1.01 12.67 -0.42
N PRO A 24 -0.65 13.82 -1.03
CA PRO A 24 -1.30 15.10 -0.73
C PRO A 24 -2.78 15.18 -1.14
N THR A 25 -3.18 14.47 -2.19
CA THR A 25 -4.54 14.55 -2.73
C THR A 25 -5.26 13.20 -2.70
N PHE A 26 -6.59 13.25 -2.60
CA PHE A 26 -7.45 12.07 -2.70
C PHE A 26 -7.24 11.33 -4.03
N ALA A 27 -7.11 12.07 -5.13
CA ALA A 27 -6.90 11.51 -6.46
C ALA A 27 -5.58 10.73 -6.56
N GLU A 28 -4.49 11.29 -6.00
CA GLU A 28 -3.21 10.58 -5.92
C GLU A 28 -3.31 9.34 -5.03
N CYS A 29 -3.92 9.44 -3.84
CA CYS A 29 -4.12 8.28 -2.97
C CYS A 29 -4.90 7.15 -3.67
N CYS A 30 -5.98 7.49 -4.40
CA CYS A 30 -6.75 6.52 -5.19
C CYS A 30 -5.89 5.86 -6.27
N SER A 31 -5.19 6.67 -7.08
CA SER A 31 -4.36 6.18 -8.18
C SER A 31 -3.24 5.27 -7.68
N GLN A 32 -2.53 5.69 -6.63
CA GLN A 32 -1.40 4.96 -6.06
C GLN A 32 -1.85 3.70 -5.34
N SER A 33 -2.97 3.74 -4.60
CA SER A 33 -3.56 2.56 -3.96
C SER A 33 -3.96 1.49 -4.98
N MET A 34 -4.60 1.89 -6.09
CA MET A 34 -4.96 0.95 -7.17
C MET A 34 -3.73 0.36 -7.86
N ALA A 35 -2.70 1.16 -8.12
CA ALA A 35 -1.45 0.69 -8.69
C ALA A 35 -0.80 -0.37 -7.78
N VAL A 36 -0.59 -0.06 -6.49
CA VAL A 36 -0.01 -0.98 -5.51
C VAL A 36 -0.83 -2.27 -5.40
N LYS A 37 -2.16 -2.18 -5.35
CA LYS A 37 -3.03 -3.35 -5.32
C LYS A 37 -2.82 -4.25 -6.54
N SER A 38 -2.71 -3.64 -7.73
CA SER A 38 -2.45 -4.38 -8.96
C SER A 38 -1.07 -5.03 -8.95
N ASP A 39 -0.03 -4.34 -8.48
CA ASP A 39 1.31 -4.91 -8.40
C ASP A 39 1.39 -6.09 -7.45
N LEU A 40 0.74 -5.99 -6.27
CA LEU A 40 0.66 -7.06 -5.30
C LEU A 40 -0.06 -8.28 -5.88
N PHE A 41 -1.17 -8.06 -6.59
CA PHE A 41 -1.88 -9.12 -7.30
C PHE A 41 -0.98 -9.80 -8.36
N CYS A 42 -0.30 -9.02 -9.20
CA CYS A 42 0.62 -9.55 -10.21
C CYS A 42 1.81 -10.31 -9.60
N ALA A 43 2.23 -9.93 -8.38
CA ALA A 43 3.26 -10.61 -7.62
C ALA A 43 2.75 -11.84 -6.83
N ASN A 44 1.49 -12.24 -7.02
CA ASN A 44 0.83 -13.35 -6.32
C ASN A 44 0.73 -13.18 -4.80
N PHE A 45 0.70 -11.94 -4.30
CA PHE A 45 0.37 -11.68 -2.90
C PHE A 45 -1.13 -11.84 -2.66
N VAL A 46 -1.49 -12.50 -1.57
CA VAL A 46 -2.87 -12.64 -1.13
C VAL A 46 -3.21 -11.52 -0.17
N VAL A 47 -4.07 -10.60 -0.61
CA VAL A 47 -4.54 -9.48 0.20
C VAL A 47 -5.56 -9.97 1.23
N ASN A 48 -5.36 -9.60 2.50
CA ASN A 48 -6.38 -9.79 3.53
C ASN A 48 -7.48 -8.73 3.38
N THR A 49 -8.57 -9.06 2.69
CA THR A 49 -9.65 -8.11 2.39
C THR A 49 -10.39 -7.57 3.62
N GLN A 50 -10.29 -8.24 4.78
CA GLN A 50 -10.90 -7.76 6.01
C GLN A 50 -10.05 -6.69 6.72
N LYS A 51 -8.72 -6.73 6.52
CA LYS A 51 -7.78 -5.79 7.17
C LYS A 51 -7.29 -4.69 6.23
N SER A 52 -7.17 -4.97 4.94
CA SER A 52 -6.59 -4.05 3.97
C SER A 52 -7.57 -2.95 3.56
N ILE A 53 -7.16 -1.70 3.76
CA ILE A 53 -7.92 -0.51 3.35
C ILE A 53 -7.31 0.03 2.05
N TRP A 54 -8.09 0.02 0.97
CA TRP A 54 -7.65 0.50 -0.36
C TRP A 54 -8.25 1.85 -0.74
N ALA A 55 -9.40 2.22 -0.17
CA ALA A 55 -9.94 3.56 -0.35
C ALA A 55 -9.14 4.55 0.50
N PRO A 56 -8.83 5.77 0.00
CA PRO A 56 -8.13 6.76 0.80
C PRO A 56 -8.94 7.12 2.06
N VAL A 57 -8.24 7.22 3.19
CA VAL A 57 -8.80 7.63 4.47
C VAL A 57 -8.01 8.80 5.04
N GLN A 58 -8.67 9.67 5.80
CA GLN A 58 -8.02 10.81 6.46
C GLN A 58 -7.23 10.40 7.71
N SER A 59 -7.62 9.29 8.35
CA SER A 59 -6.99 8.75 9.54
C SER A 59 -6.80 7.25 9.39
N LEU A 60 -5.60 6.77 9.70
CA LEU A 60 -5.27 5.36 9.71
C LEU A 60 -4.53 5.05 11.01
N ARG A 61 -4.90 3.96 11.68
CA ARG A 61 -4.12 3.40 12.76
C ARG A 61 -3.20 2.34 12.16
N TRP A 62 -1.90 2.61 12.16
CA TRP A 62 -0.89 1.71 11.62
C TRP A 62 0.16 1.43 12.68
N ILE A 63 0.42 0.15 12.94
CA ILE A 63 1.30 -0.36 14.01
C ILE A 63 0.87 0.20 15.37
N THR A 64 -0.05 -0.50 16.03
CA THR A 64 -0.31 -0.22 17.44
C THR A 64 0.88 -0.69 18.25
N CYS A 65 1.56 0.24 18.92
CA CYS A 65 2.20 -0.12 20.19
C CYS A 65 1.13 -0.54 21.19
#